data_AF-A0A8T5T6L9-F1
#
_entry.id   AF-A0A8T5T6L9-F1
#
_cell.length_a   1.000
_cell.length_b   1.000
_cell.length_c   1.000
_cell.angle_alpha   90.00
_cell.angle_beta   90.00
_cell.angle_gamma   90.00
#
_symmetry.space_group_name_H-M   'P 1'
#
loop_
_entity.id
_entity.type
_entity.pdbx_description
1 polymer ?
#
loop_
_entity_poly.entity_id
_entity_poly.type
_entity_poly.pdbx_seq_one_letter_code
_entity_poly.pdbx_strand_id
1 'polypeptide(L)'
;MNQEILAPLLGSDHPTVKKVIKLANEILAEGRLLNIEYLYRRAKRELQIPREGLLTIIQYMVNKKIIIDGSKFTKDTILNNSFRNLIYNFIRDNIGLHFSVIKRNLMKNLKENQIGTGQLIWHLEMLLKFRLIKSFMVGNHTIFIPVEFDENIAKIYYHARNMIRNKILRHLIIEKQCTRPVLHEAIKESRENVYYHIKILIENDYIIDNNRELSLNSKLSKYIIEAIQYLSHKKELNNKII
;
A
#
# COMPACT_ATOMS: atom_id res chain seq x y z
N MET A 1 6.72 -43.87 -9.34
CA MET A 1 7.76 -42.98 -8.77
C MET A 1 7.03 -41.83 -8.09
N ASN A 2 6.96 -41.87 -6.75
CA ASN A 2 6.19 -40.92 -5.94
C ASN A 2 6.88 -39.56 -5.96
N GLN A 3 6.29 -38.58 -6.63
CA GLN A 3 6.62 -37.18 -6.37
C GLN A 3 5.90 -36.77 -5.10
N GLU A 4 6.62 -36.77 -3.98
CA GLU A 4 6.24 -36.01 -2.79
C GLU A 4 6.00 -34.56 -3.22
N ILE A 5 4.73 -34.14 -3.24
CA ILE A 5 4.36 -32.76 -3.50
C ILE A 5 4.65 -32.00 -2.20
N LEU A 6 5.90 -31.57 -2.08
CA LEU A 6 6.39 -30.67 -1.05
C LEU A 6 5.67 -29.31 -1.21
N ALA A 7 4.65 -29.10 -0.38
CA ALA A 7 3.95 -27.82 -0.19
C ALA A 7 4.84 -26.56 -0.03
N PRO A 8 6.13 -26.62 0.42
CA PRO A 8 6.98 -25.43 0.54
C PRO A 8 7.42 -24.79 -0.79
N LEU A 9 7.29 -25.46 -1.94
CA LEU A 9 7.84 -25.00 -3.23
C LEU A 9 6.82 -24.39 -4.22
N LEU A 10 5.55 -24.25 -3.82
CA LEU A 10 4.51 -23.71 -4.69
C LEU A 10 4.56 -22.17 -4.70
N GLY A 11 5.30 -21.61 -5.66
CA GLY A 11 5.18 -20.21 -6.07
C GLY A 11 4.07 -20.00 -7.12
N SER A 12 3.64 -18.75 -7.32
CA SER A 12 2.77 -18.38 -8.44
C SER A 12 3.38 -18.72 -9.80
N ASP A 13 4.72 -18.82 -9.84
CA ASP A 13 5.46 -19.16 -11.04
C ASP A 13 5.51 -20.65 -11.37
N HIS A 14 5.08 -21.51 -10.44
CA HIS A 14 5.11 -22.95 -10.64
C HIS A 14 4.22 -23.36 -11.84
N PRO A 15 4.71 -24.18 -12.79
CA PRO A 15 3.99 -24.51 -14.02
C PRO A 15 2.57 -25.03 -13.79
N THR A 16 2.40 -25.89 -12.78
CA THR A 16 1.09 -26.46 -12.42
C THR A 16 0.14 -25.40 -11.84
N VAL A 17 0.66 -24.44 -11.06
CA VAL A 17 -0.15 -23.33 -10.53
C VAL A 17 -0.62 -22.44 -11.68
N LYS A 18 0.26 -22.12 -12.64
CA LYS A 18 -0.10 -21.37 -13.86
C LYS A 18 -1.20 -22.05 -14.67
N LYS A 19 -1.13 -23.38 -14.82
CA LYS A 19 -2.19 -24.15 -15.50
C LYS A 19 -3.55 -24.04 -14.79
N VAL A 20 -3.57 -24.12 -13.46
CA VAL A 20 -4.82 -23.96 -12.68
C VAL A 20 -5.34 -22.52 -12.74
N ILE A 21 -4.46 -21.51 -12.69
CA ILE A 21 -4.83 -20.10 -12.89
C ILE A 21 -5.44 -19.89 -14.28
N LYS A 22 -4.85 -20.50 -15.32
CA LYS A 22 -5.37 -20.43 -16.69
C LYS A 22 -6.81 -20.97 -16.76
N LEU A 23 -7.07 -22.14 -16.17
CA LEU A 23 -8.43 -22.68 -16.09
C LEU A 23 -9.39 -21.77 -15.32
N ALA A 24 -8.95 -21.16 -14.22
CA ALA A 24 -9.76 -20.18 -13.50
C ALA A 24 -10.15 -18.99 -14.39
N ASN A 25 -9.19 -18.46 -15.15
CA ASN A 25 -9.42 -17.36 -16.09
C ASN A 25 -10.34 -17.78 -17.26
N GLU A 26 -10.23 -19.01 -17.77
CA GLU A 26 -11.14 -19.56 -18.78
C GLU A 26 -12.59 -19.66 -18.25
N ILE A 27 -12.78 -20.13 -17.02
CA ILE A 27 -14.11 -20.17 -16.37
C ILE A 27 -14.71 -18.76 -16.26
N LEU A 28 -13.89 -17.76 -15.93
CA LEU A 28 -14.33 -16.37 -15.86
C LEU A 28 -14.68 -15.81 -17.25
N ALA A 29 -13.92 -16.17 -18.28
CA ALA A 29 -14.16 -15.76 -19.66
C ALA A 29 -15.48 -16.32 -20.20
N GLU A 30 -15.95 -17.46 -19.68
CA GLU A 30 -17.28 -18.02 -19.95
C GLU A 30 -18.42 -17.24 -19.26
N GLY A 31 -18.13 -16.12 -18.58
CA GLY A 31 -19.11 -15.28 -17.88
C GLY A 31 -19.57 -15.85 -16.54
N ARG A 32 -18.95 -16.95 -16.06
CA ARG A 32 -19.31 -17.59 -14.80
C ARG A 32 -18.62 -16.91 -13.61
N LEU A 33 -19.25 -16.98 -12.44
CA LEU A 33 -18.55 -16.68 -11.19
C LEU A 33 -17.57 -17.83 -10.90
N LEU A 34 -16.40 -17.49 -10.36
CA LEU A 34 -15.44 -18.49 -9.96
C LEU A 34 -16.01 -19.33 -8.81
N ASN A 35 -16.14 -20.63 -9.03
CA ASN A 35 -16.55 -21.60 -8.02
C ASN A 35 -15.40 -22.58 -7.78
N ILE A 36 -14.89 -22.65 -6.56
CA ILE A 36 -13.70 -23.45 -6.23
C ILE A 36 -13.92 -24.95 -6.50
N GLU A 37 -15.10 -25.46 -6.17
CA GLU A 37 -15.44 -26.87 -6.38
C GLU A 37 -15.49 -27.21 -7.89
N TYR A 38 -16.08 -26.33 -8.69
CA TYR A 38 -16.10 -26.47 -10.15
C TYR A 38 -14.70 -26.39 -10.75
N LEU A 39 -13.88 -25.43 -10.31
CA LEU A 39 -12.48 -25.31 -10.70
C LEU A 39 -11.70 -26.59 -10.35
N TYR A 40 -11.89 -27.14 -9.15
CA TYR A 40 -11.27 -28.40 -8.73
C TYR A 40 -11.66 -29.55 -9.67
N ARG A 41 -12.96 -29.77 -9.93
CA ARG A 41 -13.43 -30.85 -10.80
C ARG A 41 -12.91 -30.71 -12.23
N ARG A 42 -12.90 -29.49 -12.77
CA ARG A 42 -12.41 -29.20 -14.11
C ARG A 42 -10.89 -29.42 -14.21
N ALA A 43 -10.12 -28.85 -13.29
CA ALA A 43 -8.68 -29.04 -13.23
C ALA A 43 -8.27 -30.51 -13.02
N LYS A 44 -9.03 -31.26 -12.22
CA LYS A 44 -8.79 -32.70 -12.01
C LYS A 44 -8.93 -33.49 -13.31
N ARG A 45 -9.94 -33.15 -14.13
CA ARG A 45 -10.22 -33.80 -15.42
C ARG A 45 -9.18 -33.43 -16.48
N GLU A 46 -8.85 -32.15 -16.58
CA GLU A 46 -8.03 -31.62 -17.68
C GLU A 46 -6.52 -31.75 -17.43
N LEU A 47 -6.07 -31.58 -16.17
CA LEU A 47 -4.64 -31.52 -15.85
C LEU A 47 -4.08 -32.83 -15.29
N GLN A 48 -4.95 -33.80 -14.97
CA GLN A 48 -4.58 -35.11 -14.41
C GLN A 48 -3.70 -35.03 -13.14
N ILE A 49 -3.79 -33.93 -12.39
CA ILE A 49 -3.00 -33.71 -11.16
C ILE A 49 -3.52 -34.65 -10.06
N PRO A 50 -2.65 -35.25 -9.22
CA PRO A 50 -3.07 -36.00 -8.02
C PRO A 50 -3.98 -35.15 -7.10
N ARG A 51 -4.91 -35.81 -6.41
CA ARG A 51 -5.91 -35.12 -5.55
C ARG A 51 -5.26 -34.16 -4.55
N GLU A 52 -4.31 -34.67 -3.76
CA GLU A 52 -3.61 -33.90 -2.72
C GLU A 52 -2.83 -32.72 -3.30
N GLY A 53 -2.18 -32.91 -4.45
CA GLY A 53 -1.48 -31.84 -5.15
C GLY A 53 -2.41 -30.72 -5.61
N LEU A 54 -3.55 -31.07 -6.20
CA LEU A 54 -4.53 -30.08 -6.66
C LEU A 54 -5.18 -29.33 -5.49
N LEU A 55 -5.52 -30.04 -4.40
CA LEU A 55 -6.03 -29.40 -3.18
C LEU A 55 -5.03 -28.41 -2.60
N THR A 56 -3.75 -28.79 -2.56
CA THR A 56 -2.67 -27.91 -2.08
C THR A 56 -2.52 -26.67 -2.96
N ILE A 57 -2.57 -26.83 -4.29
CA ILE A 57 -2.52 -25.71 -5.24
C ILE A 57 -3.71 -24.77 -5.05
N ILE A 58 -4.93 -25.30 -4.98
CA ILE A 58 -6.13 -24.48 -4.78
C ILE A 58 -6.06 -23.75 -3.43
N GLN A 59 -5.68 -24.46 -2.36
CA GLN A 59 -5.53 -23.86 -1.03
C GLN A 59 -4.49 -22.74 -1.04
N TYR A 60 -3.34 -22.96 -1.72
CA TYR A 60 -2.33 -21.93 -1.93
C TYR A 60 -2.91 -20.69 -2.63
N MET A 61 -3.64 -20.89 -3.75
CA MET A 61 -4.22 -19.81 -4.52
C MET A 61 -5.26 -19.02 -3.72
N VAL A 62 -6.08 -19.69 -2.92
CA VAL A 62 -7.06 -19.07 -1.99
C VAL A 62 -6.35 -18.29 -0.88
N ASN A 63 -5.34 -18.88 -0.25
CA ASN A 63 -4.58 -18.25 0.85
C ASN A 63 -3.84 -16.99 0.39
N LYS A 64 -3.28 -17.02 -0.83
CA LYS A 64 -2.62 -15.87 -1.45
C LYS A 64 -3.59 -14.86 -2.09
N LYS A 65 -4.90 -15.12 -2.03
CA LYS A 65 -5.95 -14.32 -2.68
C LYS A 65 -5.71 -14.15 -4.19
N ILE A 66 -5.11 -15.16 -4.82
CA ILE A 66 -4.99 -15.27 -6.29
C ILE A 66 -6.38 -15.51 -6.87
N ILE A 67 -7.14 -16.39 -6.22
CA ILE A 67 -8.54 -16.64 -6.51
C ILE A 67 -9.41 -16.39 -5.28
N ILE A 68 -10.67 -16.04 -5.51
CA ILE A 68 -11.67 -15.88 -4.45
C ILE A 68 -12.99 -16.47 -4.95
N ASP A 69 -13.57 -17.35 -4.14
CA ASP A 69 -14.86 -17.97 -4.45
C ASP A 69 -15.96 -16.91 -4.63
N GLY A 70 -16.83 -17.14 -5.61
CA GLY A 70 -17.89 -16.21 -6.01
C GLY A 70 -17.41 -14.94 -6.71
N SER A 71 -16.11 -14.79 -7.01
CA SER A 71 -15.60 -13.60 -7.69
C SER A 71 -15.70 -13.69 -9.21
N LYS A 72 -15.85 -12.54 -9.87
CA LYS A 72 -15.66 -12.36 -11.33
C LYS A 72 -14.20 -12.10 -11.71
N PHE A 73 -13.29 -12.13 -10.74
CA PHE A 73 -11.90 -11.73 -10.94
C PHE A 73 -10.94 -12.70 -10.26
N THR A 74 -9.76 -12.77 -10.83
CA THR A 74 -8.53 -13.31 -10.27
C THR A 74 -7.58 -12.16 -9.98
N LYS A 75 -6.55 -12.38 -9.17
CA LYS A 75 -5.60 -11.31 -8.77
C LYS A 75 -4.92 -10.64 -9.96
N ASP A 76 -4.55 -11.41 -10.98
CA ASP A 76 -3.95 -10.95 -12.23
C ASP A 76 -4.92 -10.11 -13.08
N THR A 77 -6.22 -10.38 -13.03
CA THR A 77 -7.21 -9.64 -13.81
C THR A 77 -7.74 -8.37 -13.13
N ILE A 78 -7.42 -8.14 -11.85
CA ILE A 78 -7.86 -6.95 -11.12
C ILE A 78 -7.37 -5.66 -11.79
N LEU A 79 -6.10 -5.59 -12.16
CA LEU A 79 -5.53 -4.36 -12.73
C LEU A 79 -5.86 -4.18 -14.22
N ASN A 80 -6.59 -5.10 -14.86
CA ASN A 80 -7.08 -4.92 -16.23
C ASN A 80 -8.14 -3.80 -16.34
N ASN A 81 -8.78 -3.45 -15.22
CA ASN A 81 -9.63 -2.26 -15.17
C ASN A 81 -8.76 -1.02 -15.05
N SER A 82 -8.84 -0.12 -16.04
CA SER A 82 -8.01 1.09 -16.14
C SER A 82 -8.07 1.96 -14.88
N PHE A 83 -9.25 2.10 -14.26
CA PHE A 83 -9.40 2.91 -13.07
C PHE A 83 -8.85 2.23 -11.81
N ARG A 84 -8.98 0.91 -11.65
CA ARG A 84 -8.27 0.18 -10.58
C ARG A 84 -6.76 0.29 -10.73
N ASN A 85 -6.25 0.19 -11.96
CA ASN A 85 -4.83 0.38 -12.24
C ASN A 85 -4.37 1.80 -11.88
N LEU A 86 -5.16 2.82 -12.24
CA LEU A 86 -4.91 4.22 -11.87
C LEU A 86 -4.83 4.40 -10.35
N ILE A 87 -5.82 3.86 -9.60
CA ILE A 87 -5.83 3.93 -8.13
C ILE A 87 -4.60 3.23 -7.54
N TYR A 88 -4.29 2.02 -8.01
CA TYR A 88 -3.16 1.24 -7.53
C TYR A 88 -1.83 1.99 -7.74
N ASN A 89 -1.59 2.47 -8.95
CA ASN A 89 -0.38 3.24 -9.28
C ASN A 89 -0.32 4.53 -8.48
N PHE A 90 -1.45 5.23 -8.31
CA PHE A 90 -1.48 6.44 -7.48
C PHE A 90 -1.11 6.17 -6.03
N ILE A 91 -1.58 5.06 -5.43
CA ILE A 91 -1.22 4.65 -4.06
C ILE A 91 0.26 4.26 -3.99
N ARG A 92 0.76 3.52 -4.98
CA ARG A 92 2.17 3.13 -5.08
C ARG A 92 3.10 4.34 -5.17
N ASP A 93 2.72 5.33 -5.95
CA ASP A 93 3.44 6.59 -6.10
C ASP A 93 3.13 7.60 -4.99
N ASN A 94 2.28 7.28 -4.03
CA ASN A 94 1.94 8.16 -2.92
C ASN A 94 1.69 7.36 -1.65
N ILE A 95 2.76 6.79 -1.11
CA ILE A 95 2.68 5.97 0.09
C ILE A 95 2.09 6.77 1.26
N GLY A 96 1.22 6.09 2.02
CA GLY A 96 0.68 6.56 3.30
C GLY A 96 -0.37 7.66 3.15
N LEU A 97 -1.20 7.61 2.10
CA LEU A 97 -2.29 8.57 1.92
C LEU A 97 -3.60 8.08 2.55
N HIS A 98 -4.32 9.03 3.17
CA HIS A 98 -5.70 8.83 3.62
C HIS A 98 -6.68 8.93 2.44
N PHE A 99 -7.85 8.28 2.57
CA PHE A 99 -8.94 8.27 1.59
C PHE A 99 -9.27 9.66 1.03
N SER A 100 -9.44 10.67 1.89
CA SER A 100 -9.80 12.04 1.45
C SER A 100 -8.75 12.65 0.51
N VAL A 101 -7.47 12.32 0.68
CA VAL A 101 -6.40 12.81 -0.20
C VAL A 101 -6.42 12.06 -1.53
N ILE A 102 -6.60 10.73 -1.50
CA ILE A 102 -6.73 9.91 -2.70
C ILE A 102 -7.91 10.40 -3.54
N LYS A 103 -9.09 10.51 -2.91
CA LYS A 103 -10.31 11.04 -3.52
C LYS A 103 -10.08 12.39 -4.19
N ARG A 104 -9.55 13.36 -3.43
CA ARG A 104 -9.32 14.72 -3.95
C ARG A 104 -8.36 14.75 -5.14
N ASN A 105 -7.32 13.93 -5.17
CA ASN A 105 -6.35 13.94 -6.27
C ASN A 105 -6.86 13.21 -7.50
N LEU A 106 -7.49 12.03 -7.33
CA LEU A 106 -8.00 11.26 -8.45
C LEU A 106 -9.22 11.90 -9.09
N MET A 107 -10.08 12.55 -8.31
CA MET A 107 -11.29 13.20 -8.84
C MET A 107 -11.04 14.56 -9.50
N LYS A 108 -9.94 15.25 -9.18
CA LYS A 108 -9.61 16.55 -9.80
C LYS A 108 -9.22 16.43 -11.28
N ASN A 109 -8.64 15.30 -11.67
CA ASN A 109 -8.08 15.10 -13.00
C ASN A 109 -9.03 14.40 -13.98
N LEU A 110 -10.21 14.00 -13.51
CA LEU A 110 -11.23 13.35 -14.33
C LEU A 110 -12.25 14.42 -14.72
N LYS A 111 -12.19 14.90 -15.97
CA LYS A 111 -13.20 15.79 -16.54
C LYS A 111 -14.59 15.17 -16.34
N GLU A 112 -15.51 16.03 -15.91
CA GLU A 112 -16.96 15.89 -15.86
C GLU A 112 -17.50 14.45 -15.99
N ASN A 113 -17.99 13.93 -14.87
CA ASN A 113 -19.14 13.01 -14.80
C ASN A 113 -18.98 11.49 -14.65
N GLN A 114 -17.86 10.89 -14.22
CA GLN A 114 -17.81 9.41 -14.21
C GLN A 114 -17.51 8.67 -12.91
N ILE A 115 -16.98 9.30 -11.85
CA ILE A 115 -16.54 8.53 -10.68
C ILE A 115 -17.05 9.10 -9.37
N GLY A 116 -18.12 8.48 -8.86
CA GLY A 116 -18.67 8.76 -7.54
C GLY A 116 -17.81 8.20 -6.41
N THR A 117 -17.98 8.75 -5.20
CA THR A 117 -17.30 8.26 -3.98
C THR A 117 -17.50 6.75 -3.78
N GLY A 118 -18.70 6.23 -4.05
CA GLY A 118 -19.01 4.80 -3.93
C GLY A 118 -18.21 3.92 -4.88
N GLN A 119 -17.95 4.38 -6.11
CA GLN A 119 -17.10 3.64 -7.04
C GLN A 119 -15.66 3.57 -6.53
N LEU A 120 -15.09 4.69 -6.05
CA LEU A 120 -13.74 4.68 -5.47
C LEU A 120 -13.64 3.71 -4.28
N ILE A 121 -14.64 3.70 -3.40
CA ILE A 121 -14.71 2.75 -2.28
C ILE A 121 -14.71 1.32 -2.81
N TRP A 122 -15.60 0.98 -3.74
CA TRP A 122 -15.68 -0.35 -4.33
C TRP A 122 -14.35 -0.78 -4.97
N HIS A 123 -13.68 0.12 -5.69
CA HIS A 123 -12.39 -0.17 -6.31
C HIS A 123 -11.30 -0.39 -5.25
N LEU A 124 -11.25 0.39 -4.17
CA LEU A 124 -10.33 0.18 -3.05
C LEU A 124 -10.59 -1.15 -2.34
N GLU A 125 -11.86 -1.49 -2.10
CA GLU A 125 -12.26 -2.78 -1.52
C GLU A 125 -11.79 -3.95 -2.37
N MET A 126 -11.90 -3.85 -3.70
CA MET A 126 -11.39 -4.87 -4.62
C MET A 126 -9.86 -5.00 -4.51
N LEU A 127 -9.12 -3.90 -4.45
CA LEU A 127 -7.66 -3.93 -4.29
C LEU A 127 -7.24 -4.53 -2.94
N LEU A 128 -7.96 -4.23 -1.86
CA LEU A 128 -7.77 -4.81 -0.52
C LEU A 128 -8.08 -6.32 -0.51
N LYS A 129 -9.23 -6.70 -1.08
CA LYS A 129 -9.74 -8.07 -1.13
C LYS A 129 -8.75 -9.02 -1.82
N PHE A 130 -8.09 -8.56 -2.88
CA PHE A 130 -7.06 -9.33 -3.62
C PHE A 130 -5.63 -9.11 -3.10
N ARG A 131 -5.46 -8.42 -1.96
CA ARG A 131 -4.15 -8.12 -1.34
C ARG A 131 -3.16 -7.51 -2.33
N LEU A 132 -3.61 -6.51 -3.07
CA LEU A 132 -2.74 -5.61 -3.85
C LEU A 132 -2.33 -4.40 -3.02
N ILE A 133 -3.25 -3.93 -2.18
CA ILE A 133 -2.98 -2.92 -1.17
C ILE A 133 -3.37 -3.46 0.21
N LYS A 134 -2.90 -2.80 1.26
CA LYS A 134 -3.33 -2.96 2.64
C LYS A 134 -3.64 -1.60 3.25
N SER A 135 -4.39 -1.60 4.35
CA SER A 135 -4.79 -0.38 5.05
C SER A 135 -4.68 -0.55 6.55
N PHE A 136 -4.33 0.52 7.25
CA PHE A 136 -4.26 0.57 8.71
C PHE A 136 -4.47 2.00 9.21
N MET A 137 -4.74 2.15 10.52
CA MET A 137 -4.99 3.44 11.15
C MET A 137 -3.69 4.15 11.55
N VAL A 138 -3.63 5.45 11.31
CA VAL A 138 -2.63 6.37 11.85
C VAL A 138 -3.35 7.58 12.44
N GLY A 139 -3.39 7.65 13.77
CA GLY A 139 -4.33 8.53 14.48
C GLY A 139 -5.77 8.20 14.09
N ASN A 140 -6.52 9.20 13.61
CA ASN A 140 -7.92 9.04 13.20
C ASN A 140 -8.10 8.77 11.70
N HIS A 141 -7.02 8.42 10.98
CA HIS A 141 -7.04 8.26 9.54
C HIS A 141 -6.67 6.85 9.11
N THR A 142 -7.49 6.22 8.27
CA THR A 142 -7.13 5.01 7.52
C THR A 142 -6.24 5.36 6.34
N ILE A 143 -4.99 4.93 6.36
CA ILE A 143 -4.08 5.10 5.23
C ILE A 143 -3.97 3.82 4.40
N PHE A 144 -3.66 3.98 3.11
CA PHE A 144 -3.52 2.89 2.15
C PHE A 144 -2.10 2.83 1.63
N ILE A 145 -1.55 1.61 1.53
CA ILE A 145 -0.23 1.34 0.93
C ILE A 145 -0.24 0.05 0.12
N PRO A 146 0.68 -0.12 -0.84
CA PRO A 146 0.87 -1.41 -1.49
C PRO A 146 1.28 -2.48 -0.47
N VAL A 147 0.91 -3.73 -0.72
CA VAL A 147 1.10 -4.83 0.25
C VAL A 147 2.57 -5.08 0.60
N GLU A 148 3.46 -4.81 -0.36
CA GLU A 148 4.91 -4.97 -0.25
C GLU A 148 5.60 -3.91 0.61
N PHE A 149 4.91 -2.80 0.93
CA PHE A 149 5.49 -1.74 1.75
C PHE A 149 5.39 -2.03 3.25
N ASP A 150 6.41 -1.62 3.99
CA ASP A 150 6.43 -1.67 5.44
C ASP A 150 5.52 -0.58 6.04
N GLU A 151 4.76 -0.95 7.08
CA GLU A 151 3.79 -0.06 7.72
C GLU A 151 4.47 1.06 8.52
N ASN A 152 5.62 0.80 9.15
CA ASN A 152 6.36 1.80 9.90
C ASN A 152 6.98 2.83 8.96
N ILE A 153 7.52 2.39 7.82
CA ILE A 153 7.98 3.29 6.76
C ILE A 153 6.80 4.16 6.29
N ALA A 154 5.65 3.57 6.00
CA ALA A 154 4.48 4.33 5.56
C ALA A 154 3.99 5.38 6.57
N LYS A 155 4.07 5.10 7.88
CA LYS A 155 3.79 6.09 8.93
C LYS A 155 4.74 7.28 8.86
N ILE A 156 6.03 7.06 8.61
CA ILE A 156 7.02 8.14 8.42
C ILE A 156 6.57 9.05 7.27
N TYR A 157 6.24 8.49 6.10
CA TYR A 157 5.73 9.26 4.96
C TYR A 157 4.46 10.04 5.31
N TYR A 158 3.52 9.42 6.01
CA TYR A 158 2.29 10.08 6.45
C TYR A 158 2.58 11.28 7.36
N HIS A 159 3.41 11.12 8.40
CA HIS A 159 3.73 12.21 9.33
C HIS A 159 4.56 13.31 8.67
N ALA A 160 5.53 12.95 7.82
CA ALA A 160 6.40 13.86 7.09
C ALA A 160 5.65 14.69 6.03
N ARG A 161 4.45 14.31 5.60
CA ARG A 161 3.62 15.12 4.69
C ARG A 161 3.04 16.38 5.35
N ASN A 162 2.87 16.39 6.67
CA ASN A 162 2.41 17.59 7.37
C ASN A 162 3.49 18.68 7.28
N MET A 163 3.09 19.90 6.91
CA MET A 163 4.02 20.99 6.63
C MET A 163 4.94 21.31 7.81
N ILE A 164 4.40 21.40 9.03
CA ILE A 164 5.17 21.78 10.22
C ILE A 164 6.12 20.67 10.61
N ARG A 165 5.63 19.41 10.68
CA ARG A 165 6.50 18.25 10.92
C ARG A 165 7.60 18.12 9.87
N ASN A 166 7.29 18.37 8.60
CA ASN A 166 8.27 18.34 7.52
C ASN A 166 9.37 19.39 7.74
N LYS A 167 8.99 20.64 8.05
CA LYS A 167 9.95 21.71 8.36
C LYS A 167 10.82 21.34 9.56
N ILE A 168 10.23 20.78 10.62
CA ILE A 168 10.97 20.31 11.82
C ILE A 168 12.00 19.25 11.44
N LEU A 169 11.57 18.19 10.74
CA LEU A 169 12.45 17.10 10.33
C LEU A 169 13.59 17.61 9.42
N ARG A 170 13.30 18.50 8.47
CA ARG A 170 14.34 19.13 7.62
C ARG A 170 15.36 19.91 8.43
N HIS A 171 14.91 20.71 9.39
CA HIS A 171 15.81 21.48 10.23
C HIS A 171 16.76 20.55 11.01
N LEU A 172 16.24 19.46 11.58
CA LEU A 172 17.05 18.46 12.30
C LEU A 172 17.96 17.64 11.37
N ILE A 173 17.64 17.47 10.08
CA ILE A 173 18.55 16.85 9.10
C ILE A 173 19.79 17.72 8.89
N ILE A 174 19.61 19.04 8.84
CA ILE A 174 20.67 20.04 8.57
C ILE A 174 21.49 20.28 9.83
N GLU A 175 20.83 20.74 10.91
CA GLU A 175 21.50 21.20 12.14
C GLU A 175 21.93 20.05 13.08
N LYS A 176 21.49 18.82 12.80
CA LYS A 176 21.70 17.58 13.60
C LYS A 176 21.02 17.57 14.96
N GLN A 177 21.11 18.67 15.70
CA GLN A 177 20.51 18.84 17.01
C GLN A 177 20.09 20.30 17.25
N CYS A 178 19.00 20.52 17.97
CA CYS A 178 18.59 21.86 18.38
C CYS A 178 17.65 21.81 19.60
N THR A 179 17.51 22.93 20.31
CA THR A 179 16.54 23.04 21.40
C THR A 179 15.14 23.41 20.87
N ARG A 180 14.09 23.16 21.67
CA ARG A 180 12.71 23.54 21.32
C ARG A 180 12.54 25.05 20.97
N PRO A 181 13.14 26.00 21.70
CA PRO A 181 13.06 27.42 21.35
C PRO A 181 13.68 27.74 19.98
N VAL A 182 14.87 27.22 19.70
CA VAL A 182 15.56 27.41 18.41
C VAL A 182 14.71 26.87 17.26
N LEU A 183 14.15 25.67 17.44
CA LEU A 183 13.26 25.09 16.44
C LEU A 183 12.00 25.94 16.23
N HIS A 184 11.39 26.46 17.29
CA HIS A 184 10.23 27.35 17.17
C HIS A 184 10.54 28.60 16.33
N GLU A 185 11.67 29.26 16.61
CA GLU A 185 12.11 30.45 15.87
C GLU A 185 12.36 30.14 14.39
N ALA A 186 12.96 28.98 14.08
CA ALA A 186 13.24 28.56 12.72
C ALA A 186 11.98 28.25 11.88
N ILE A 187 10.94 27.69 12.51
CA ILE A 187 9.75 27.17 11.81
C ILE A 187 8.74 28.28 11.46
N LYS A 188 8.79 29.40 12.21
CA LYS A 188 7.93 30.59 12.06
C LYS A 188 6.43 30.28 12.18
N GLU A 189 6.06 29.51 13.20
CA GLU A 189 4.69 29.13 13.56
C GLU A 189 4.51 29.33 15.08
N SER A 190 3.27 29.32 15.59
CA SER A 190 3.05 29.50 17.03
C SER A 190 3.74 28.42 17.87
N ARG A 191 4.21 28.80 19.07
CA ARG A 191 4.93 27.92 19.98
C ARG A 191 4.12 26.67 20.34
N GLU A 192 2.84 26.83 20.61
CA GLU A 192 1.91 25.76 20.95
C GLU A 192 1.82 24.74 19.81
N ASN A 193 1.73 25.22 18.56
CA ASN A 193 1.58 24.38 17.39
C ASN A 193 2.88 23.63 17.06
N VAL A 194 4.03 24.31 17.13
CA VAL A 194 5.34 23.67 16.97
C VAL A 194 5.53 22.59 18.03
N TYR A 195 5.22 22.88 19.30
CA TYR A 195 5.44 21.95 20.41
C TYR A 195 4.50 20.74 20.34
N TYR A 196 3.25 20.94 19.91
CA TYR A 196 2.33 19.86 19.59
C TYR A 196 2.92 18.91 18.52
N HIS A 197 3.50 19.47 17.46
CA HIS A 197 4.12 18.67 16.41
C HIS A 197 5.41 17.98 16.84
N ILE A 198 6.23 18.61 17.67
CA ILE A 198 7.40 17.97 18.33
C ILE A 198 6.93 16.77 19.15
N LYS A 199 5.89 16.94 19.98
CA LYS A 199 5.33 15.87 20.81
C LYS A 199 4.94 14.66 19.96
N ILE A 200 4.21 14.86 18.87
CA ILE A 200 3.84 13.77 17.94
C ILE A 200 5.09 13.08 17.37
N LEU A 201 6.12 13.83 16.99
CA LEU A 201 7.34 13.25 16.44
C LEU A 201 8.12 12.43 17.49
N ILE A 202 8.10 12.85 18.76
CA ILE A 202 8.68 12.09 19.89
C ILE A 202 7.87 10.81 20.14
N GLU A 203 6.54 10.92 20.23
CA GLU A 203 5.65 9.78 20.50
C GLU A 203 5.72 8.67 19.43
N ASN A 204 6.18 9.02 18.22
CA ASN A 204 6.40 8.07 17.13
C ASN A 204 7.89 7.71 16.93
N ASP A 205 8.75 8.05 17.90
CA ASP A 205 10.19 7.78 17.91
C ASP A 205 10.97 8.37 16.72
N TYR A 206 10.45 9.38 16.04
CA TYR A 206 11.15 10.00 14.90
C TYR A 206 12.24 10.96 15.34
N ILE A 207 12.03 11.60 16.49
CA ILE A 207 13.00 12.48 17.15
C ILE A 207 13.18 12.03 18.60
N ILE A 208 14.36 12.28 19.15
CA ILE A 208 14.72 11.98 20.54
C ILE A 208 14.94 13.32 21.26
N ASP A 209 14.47 13.42 22.50
CA ASP A 209 14.73 14.56 23.39
C ASP A 209 15.73 14.14 24.47
N ASN A 210 16.99 14.51 24.29
CA ASN A 210 18.08 14.23 25.23
C ASN A 210 18.49 15.54 25.91
N ASN A 211 18.21 15.68 27.20
CA ASN A 211 18.60 16.85 27.99
C ASN A 211 18.19 18.20 27.35
N ARG A 212 16.97 18.28 26.79
CA ARG A 212 16.41 19.46 26.09
C ARG A 212 16.95 19.69 24.67
N GLU A 213 17.83 18.82 24.18
CA GLU A 213 18.25 18.80 22.79
C GLU A 213 17.45 17.78 22.00
N LEU A 214 16.87 18.23 20.89
CA LEU A 214 16.14 17.40 19.95
C LEU A 214 17.08 16.97 18.83
N SER A 215 17.09 15.68 18.52
CA SER A 215 17.80 15.13 17.37
C SER A 215 16.94 14.11 16.64
N LEU A 216 17.27 13.76 15.39
CA LEU A 216 16.63 12.62 14.74
C LEU A 216 16.97 11.31 15.46
N ASN A 217 16.03 10.39 15.51
CA ASN A 217 16.32 9.03 15.97
C ASN A 217 17.24 8.33 14.96
N SER A 218 18.44 7.94 15.40
CA SER A 218 19.45 7.30 14.55
C SER A 218 18.92 6.03 13.86
N LYS A 219 18.05 5.26 14.54
CA LYS A 219 17.46 4.02 13.99
C LYS A 219 16.54 4.26 12.79
N LEU A 220 15.89 5.43 12.74
CA LEU A 220 14.91 5.78 11.69
C LEU A 220 15.41 6.88 10.75
N SER A 221 16.56 7.51 11.06
CA SER A 221 17.11 8.66 10.36
C SER A 221 17.19 8.46 8.84
N LYS A 222 17.66 7.30 8.38
CA LYS A 222 17.73 6.95 6.96
C LYS A 222 16.36 7.05 6.28
N TYR A 223 15.34 6.39 6.83
CA TYR A 223 13.98 6.39 6.28
C TYR A 223 13.32 7.76 6.34
N ILE A 224 13.59 8.54 7.39
CA ILE A 224 13.12 9.91 7.53
C ILE A 224 13.70 10.79 6.42
N ILE A 225 15.02 10.70 6.19
CA ILE A 225 15.70 11.45 5.13
C ILE A 225 15.13 11.08 3.75
N GLU A 226 15.01 9.78 3.47
CA GLU A 226 14.41 9.28 2.21
C GLU A 226 12.99 9.81 2.00
N ALA A 227 12.15 9.79 3.04
CA ALA A 227 10.79 10.33 2.96
C ALA A 227 10.77 11.84 2.70
N ILE A 228 11.64 12.61 3.35
CA ILE A 228 11.73 14.07 3.15
C ILE A 228 12.22 14.39 1.74
N GLN A 229 13.24 13.69 1.24
CA GLN A 229 13.77 13.88 -0.12
C GLN A 229 12.71 13.57 -1.17
N TYR A 230 12.04 12.42 -1.03
CA TYR A 230 10.95 12.00 -1.91
C TYR A 230 9.83 13.05 -1.98
N LEU A 231 9.38 13.55 -0.83
CA LEU A 231 8.33 14.56 -0.76
C LEU A 231 8.77 15.93 -1.30
N SER A 232 10.07 16.24 -1.29
CA SER A 232 10.64 17.47 -1.85
C SER A 232 10.62 17.45 -3.37
N HIS A 233 11.20 16.40 -3.97
CA HIS A 233 11.24 16.25 -5.43
C HIS A 233 9.85 16.25 -6.05
N LYS A 234 8.87 15.63 -5.38
CA LYS A 234 7.49 15.62 -5.87
C LYS A 234 6.84 17.01 -5.87
N LYS A 235 7.17 17.87 -4.91
CA LYS A 235 6.71 19.27 -4.93
C LYS A 235 7.33 20.04 -6.10
N GLU A 236 8.61 19.84 -6.38
CA GLU A 236 9.31 20.49 -7.50
C GLU A 236 8.73 20.05 -8.85
N LEU A 237 8.47 18.75 -9.04
CA LEU A 237 7.81 18.21 -10.23
C LEU A 237 6.41 18.79 -10.43
N ASN A 238 5.60 18.85 -9.36
CA ASN A 238 4.24 19.41 -9.45
C ASN A 238 4.24 20.91 -9.75
N ASN A 239 5.25 21.66 -9.31
CA ASN A 239 5.37 23.10 -9.59
C ASN A 239 5.88 23.41 -11.02
N LYS A 240 6.50 22.44 -11.71
CA LYS A 240 6.96 22.58 -13.10
C LYS A 240 5.91 22.20 -14.15
N ILE A 241 4.78 21.60 -13.72
CA ILE A 241 3.70 21.10 -14.59
C ILE A 241 2.48 22.07 -14.56
N ILE A 242 2.60 23.22 -13.90
CA ILE A 242 1.58 24.28 -13.86
C ILE A 242 2.04 25.46 -14.70
#